data_AF-A0A3D3AIK9-F1
#
_entry.id   AF-A0A3D3AIK9-F1
#
_cell.length_a   1.000
_cell.length_b   1.000
_cell.length_c   1.000
_cell.angle_alpha   90.00
_cell.angle_beta   90.00
_cell.angle_gamma   90.00
#
_symmetry.space_group_name_H-M   'P 1'
#
loop_
_entity.id
_entity.type
_entity.pdbx_description
1 polymer ?
#
loop_
_entity_poly.entity_id
_entity_poly.type
_entity_poly.pdbx_seq_one_letter_code
_entity_poly.pdbx_strand_id
1 'polypeptide(L)'
;LPKNAVAITFDDGIESFYKYAYPLLKEYNMPAVNFVITSRVESYSPSSNDFNPLSKNEINEMYDSGIIDIQSHSHEGHDYVVIGPENKMGGKLAYKIYNPKDNTYETDESIVKRVTEDLNTSRRLIYEYTGTYPDMICFPFGNYNKRLVELSKKCGYKYFITTAIGYNKYNSKSKYVLRIRSGDSNLTSEKLFKNIVYCANDIKPNSTNNKK
;
A
#
# COMPACT_ATOMS: atom_id res chain seq x y z
N LEU A 1 6.88 19.97 -8.91
CA LEU A 1 7.63 18.73 -9.22
C LEU A 1 8.51 18.99 -10.42
N PRO A 2 9.75 18.47 -10.47
CA PRO A 2 10.61 18.59 -11.65
C PRO A 2 10.00 17.85 -12.85
N LYS A 3 10.51 18.14 -14.05
CA LYS A 3 10.16 17.38 -15.26
C LYS A 3 10.59 15.91 -15.07
N ASN A 4 9.76 14.98 -15.54
CA ASN A 4 9.99 13.53 -15.43
C ASN A 4 10.10 13.02 -13.98
N ALA A 5 9.45 13.70 -13.02
CA ALA A 5 9.44 13.25 -11.62
C ALA A 5 8.86 11.84 -11.47
N VAL A 6 9.51 11.02 -10.64
CA VAL A 6 9.07 9.68 -10.24
C VAL A 6 9.03 9.63 -8.71
N ALA A 7 7.99 9.00 -8.16
CA ALA A 7 7.93 8.64 -6.75
C ALA A 7 8.19 7.13 -6.62
N ILE A 8 9.10 6.75 -5.73
CA ILE A 8 9.50 5.36 -5.52
C ILE A 8 8.76 4.84 -4.28
N THR A 9 8.12 3.67 -4.41
CA THR A 9 7.35 3.07 -3.31
C THR A 9 7.70 1.60 -3.15
N PHE A 10 7.82 1.15 -1.91
CA PHE A 10 7.97 -0.26 -1.53
C PHE A 10 6.84 -0.65 -0.60
N ASP A 11 6.25 -1.81 -0.83
CA ASP A 11 5.14 -2.32 0.00
C ASP A 11 5.65 -3.37 1.00
N ASP A 12 4.75 -3.83 1.87
CA ASP A 12 4.88 -4.90 2.85
C ASP A 12 5.80 -4.68 4.06
N GLY A 13 6.76 -3.74 3.99
CA GLY A 13 7.66 -3.47 5.10
C GLY A 13 8.60 -4.63 5.42
N ILE A 14 9.23 -5.19 4.38
CA ILE A 14 10.13 -6.34 4.49
C ILE A 14 11.59 -5.86 4.70
N GLU A 15 12.34 -6.55 5.55
CA GLU A 15 13.71 -6.24 5.97
C GLU A 15 14.73 -6.20 4.82
N SER A 16 14.51 -6.97 3.74
CA SER A 16 15.33 -6.87 2.52
C SER A 16 15.34 -5.44 1.92
N PHE A 17 14.29 -4.65 2.14
CA PHE A 17 14.29 -3.23 1.79
C PHE A 17 15.38 -2.46 2.55
N TYR A 18 15.45 -2.64 3.87
CA TYR A 18 16.46 -2.01 4.73
C TYR A 18 17.88 -2.48 4.39
N LYS A 19 18.05 -3.78 4.12
CA LYS A 19 19.37 -4.37 3.80
C LYS A 19 19.91 -3.95 2.44
N TYR A 20 19.05 -3.84 1.42
CA TYR A 20 19.52 -3.73 0.03
C TYR A 20 19.09 -2.44 -0.67
N ALA A 21 17.85 -1.99 -0.49
CA ALA A 21 17.34 -0.82 -1.20
C ALA A 21 17.67 0.49 -0.48
N TYR A 22 17.48 0.56 0.83
CA TYR A 22 17.72 1.78 1.63
C TYR A 22 19.16 2.32 1.52
N PRO A 23 20.23 1.50 1.58
CA PRO A 23 21.60 2.02 1.46
C PRO A 23 21.85 2.70 0.11
N LEU A 24 21.31 2.12 -0.98
CA LEU A 24 21.41 2.71 -2.32
C LEU A 24 20.58 3.99 -2.42
N LEU A 25 19.34 3.99 -1.92
CA LEU A 25 18.49 5.20 -1.92
C LEU A 25 19.17 6.34 -1.15
N LYS A 26 19.83 6.03 -0.03
CA LYS A 26 20.60 7.01 0.76
C LYS A 26 21.84 7.50 0.01
N GLU A 27 22.61 6.60 -0.61
CA GLU A 27 23.80 6.93 -1.41
C GLU A 27 23.46 7.89 -2.56
N TYR A 28 22.35 7.64 -3.26
CA TYR A 28 21.90 8.46 -4.38
C TYR A 28 20.99 9.63 -3.97
N ASN A 29 20.72 9.83 -2.68
CA ASN A 29 19.80 10.84 -2.15
C ASN A 29 18.41 10.79 -2.83
N MET A 30 17.89 9.59 -3.02
CA MET A 30 16.63 9.30 -3.69
C MET A 30 15.54 9.01 -2.66
N PRO A 31 14.57 9.92 -2.44
CA PRO A 31 13.53 9.69 -1.46
C PRO A 31 12.57 8.59 -1.92
N ALA A 32 12.07 7.81 -0.97
CA ALA A 32 11.09 6.74 -1.22
C ALA A 32 10.07 6.63 -0.08
N VAL A 33 8.96 5.94 -0.36
CA VAL A 33 7.93 5.61 0.62
C VAL A 33 7.93 4.12 0.87
N ASN A 34 7.95 3.69 2.13
CA ASN A 34 7.75 2.30 2.52
C ASN A 34 6.39 2.13 3.21
N PHE A 35 5.53 1.27 2.65
CA PHE A 35 4.22 0.95 3.22
C PHE A 35 4.33 -0.29 4.10
N VAL A 36 4.18 -0.13 5.41
CA VAL A 36 4.40 -1.20 6.38
C VAL A 36 3.10 -1.85 6.84
N ILE A 37 3.12 -3.17 7.00
CA ILE A 37 2.04 -3.94 7.64
C ILE A 37 2.36 -4.00 9.13
N THR A 38 1.66 -3.19 9.92
CA THR A 38 2.10 -2.94 11.31
C THR A 38 2.00 -4.17 12.22
N SER A 39 1.10 -5.13 11.97
CA SER A 39 1.10 -6.37 12.77
C SER A 39 2.35 -7.22 12.52
N ARG A 40 2.91 -7.19 11.30
CA ARG A 40 4.15 -7.89 10.98
C ARG A 40 5.33 -7.26 11.70
N VAL A 41 5.39 -5.92 11.73
CA VAL A 41 6.40 -5.16 12.50
C VAL A 41 6.32 -5.51 13.99
N GLU A 42 5.12 -5.55 14.58
CA GLU A 42 4.95 -5.93 15.99
C GLU A 42 5.32 -7.40 16.28
N SER A 43 5.16 -8.28 15.28
CA SER A 43 5.57 -9.68 15.37
C SER A 43 7.06 -9.93 15.06
N TYR A 44 7.84 -8.86 14.86
CA TYR A 44 9.25 -8.97 14.51
C TYR A 44 10.01 -9.88 15.48
N SER A 45 10.80 -10.77 14.90
CA SER A 45 11.79 -11.56 15.61
C SER A 45 13.04 -11.65 14.74
N PRO A 46 14.26 -11.53 15.29
CA PRO A 46 15.48 -11.65 14.51
C PRO A 46 15.52 -12.94 13.69
N SER A 47 15.76 -12.81 12.39
CA SER A 47 15.78 -13.91 11.44
C SER A 47 16.80 -13.63 10.33
N SER A 48 17.34 -14.69 9.74
CA SER A 48 18.17 -14.58 8.53
C SER A 48 17.35 -14.60 7.23
N ASN A 49 16.03 -14.69 7.31
CA ASN A 49 15.14 -14.73 6.16
C ASN A 49 14.98 -13.32 5.55
N ASP A 50 15.19 -13.17 4.25
CA ASP A 50 14.99 -11.90 3.54
C ASP A 50 13.54 -11.40 3.53
N PHE A 51 12.58 -12.28 3.86
CA PHE A 51 11.17 -11.95 4.04
C PHE A 51 10.78 -11.58 5.49
N ASN A 52 11.76 -11.44 6.40
CA ASN A 52 11.53 -10.94 7.74
C ASN A 52 10.87 -9.55 7.66
N PRO A 53 9.88 -9.20 8.50
CA PRO A 53 9.42 -7.82 8.59
C PRO A 53 10.54 -6.90 9.09
N LEU A 54 10.43 -5.62 8.76
CA LEU A 54 11.24 -4.59 9.38
C LEU A 54 10.99 -4.55 10.89
N SER A 55 12.06 -4.36 11.65
CA SER A 55 11.98 -4.01 13.07
C SER A 55 11.60 -2.53 13.26
N LYS A 56 11.10 -2.20 14.45
CA LYS A 56 10.86 -0.80 14.84
C LYS A 56 12.14 0.06 14.70
N ASN A 57 13.29 -0.46 15.11
CA ASN A 57 14.55 0.30 15.05
C ASN A 57 14.98 0.61 13.62
N GLU A 58 14.81 -0.33 12.69
CA GLU A 58 15.11 -0.10 11.27
C GLU A 58 14.15 0.94 10.66
N ILE A 59 12.86 0.89 11.01
CA ILE A 59 11.88 1.91 10.61
C ILE A 59 12.28 3.28 11.14
N ASN A 60 12.66 3.37 12.42
CA ASN A 60 13.14 4.60 13.05
C ASN A 60 14.35 5.17 12.30
N GLU A 61 15.38 4.36 12.07
CA GLU A 61 16.59 4.82 11.38
C GLU A 61 16.30 5.33 9.96
N MET A 62 15.50 4.58 9.20
CA MET A 62 15.13 4.96 7.84
C MET A 62 14.32 6.26 7.82
N TYR A 63 13.39 6.43 8.75
CA TYR A 63 12.58 7.64 8.86
C TYR A 63 13.43 8.86 9.28
N ASP A 64 14.26 8.71 10.31
CA ASP A 64 15.13 9.78 10.84
C ASP A 64 16.19 10.23 9.83
N SER A 65 16.52 9.39 8.83
CA SER A 65 17.40 9.77 7.73
C SER A 65 16.82 10.88 6.83
N GLY A 66 15.50 11.09 6.84
CA GLY A 66 14.79 11.98 5.92
C GLY A 66 14.69 11.48 4.47
N ILE A 67 15.23 10.29 4.18
CA ILE A 67 15.17 9.67 2.84
C ILE A 67 13.91 8.82 2.68
N ILE A 68 13.48 8.15 3.75
CA ILE A 68 12.35 7.21 3.70
C ILE A 68 11.17 7.77 4.48
N ASP A 69 10.02 7.89 3.82
CA ASP A 69 8.74 8.12 4.48
C ASP A 69 8.05 6.77 4.78
N ILE A 70 7.39 6.67 5.93
CA ILE A 70 6.77 5.42 6.41
C ILE A 70 5.26 5.60 6.44
N GLN A 71 4.56 4.75 5.68
CA GLN A 71 3.12 4.87 5.47
C GLN A 71 2.41 3.54 5.70
N SER A 72 1.07 3.54 5.73
CA SER A 72 0.31 2.36 6.14
C SER A 72 0.05 1.39 4.98
N HIS A 73 0.31 0.10 5.24
CA HIS A 73 -0.21 -1.02 4.46
C HIS A 73 -1.21 -1.86 5.27
N SER A 74 -2.04 -1.21 6.09
CA SER A 74 -2.96 -1.80 7.08
C SER A 74 -2.26 -2.37 8.33
N HIS A 75 -3.05 -2.82 9.31
CA HIS A 75 -2.53 -3.54 10.48
C HIS A 75 -2.46 -5.03 10.22
N GLU A 76 -3.61 -5.68 10.05
CA GLU A 76 -3.80 -7.12 9.76
C GLU A 76 -4.68 -7.32 8.51
N GLY A 77 -4.87 -6.29 7.70
CA GLY A 77 -5.74 -6.30 6.53
C GLY A 77 -5.14 -6.96 5.29
N HIS A 78 -3.89 -7.41 5.35
CA HIS A 78 -3.13 -7.98 4.23
C HIS A 78 -3.34 -9.50 4.06
N ASP A 79 -4.59 -9.94 4.10
CA ASP A 79 -4.99 -11.33 3.85
C ASP A 79 -6.11 -11.40 2.82
N TYR A 80 -6.21 -12.53 2.13
CA TYR A 80 -7.42 -12.90 1.42
C TYR A 80 -8.40 -13.60 2.37
N VAL A 81 -9.66 -13.20 2.31
CA VAL A 81 -10.78 -13.86 3.01
C VAL A 81 -11.80 -14.35 2.01
N VAL A 82 -12.66 -15.27 2.44
CA VAL A 82 -13.82 -15.68 1.66
C VAL A 82 -14.84 -14.53 1.68
N ILE A 83 -15.30 -14.10 0.51
CA ILE A 83 -16.18 -12.94 0.31
C ILE A 83 -17.50 -13.31 -0.40
N GLY A 84 -17.75 -14.60 -0.60
CA GLY A 84 -19.00 -15.10 -1.16
C GLY A 84 -18.99 -16.62 -1.37
N PRO A 85 -20.10 -17.16 -1.92
CA PRO A 85 -20.23 -18.57 -2.27
C PRO A 85 -19.10 -19.07 -3.17
N GLU A 86 -18.96 -20.39 -3.26
CA GLU A 86 -17.94 -21.06 -4.09
C GLU A 86 -16.50 -20.66 -3.75
N ASN A 87 -16.26 -20.29 -2.49
CA ASN A 87 -14.95 -19.83 -1.99
C ASN A 87 -14.38 -18.64 -2.78
N LYS A 88 -15.24 -17.72 -3.24
CA LYS A 88 -14.78 -16.48 -3.85
C LYS A 88 -13.90 -15.72 -2.85
N MET A 89 -12.65 -15.43 -3.22
CA MET A 89 -11.68 -14.73 -2.36
C MET A 89 -11.61 -13.23 -2.68
N GLY A 90 -11.29 -12.42 -1.68
CA GLY A 90 -10.99 -10.99 -1.85
C GLY A 90 -10.23 -10.42 -0.66
N GLY A 91 -9.66 -9.23 -0.81
CA GLY A 91 -8.88 -8.59 0.25
C GLY A 91 -9.72 -8.32 1.51
N LYS A 92 -9.22 -8.78 2.66
CA LYS A 92 -9.84 -8.67 4.00
C LYS A 92 -10.31 -7.24 4.29
N LEU A 93 -9.49 -6.24 3.98
CA LEU A 93 -9.81 -4.85 4.26
C LEU A 93 -10.96 -4.29 3.43
N ALA A 94 -11.18 -4.79 2.21
CA ALA A 94 -12.16 -4.23 1.29
C ALA A 94 -13.56 -4.84 1.48
N TYR A 95 -13.64 -6.15 1.63
CA TYR A 95 -14.89 -6.89 1.45
C TYR A 95 -15.43 -7.45 2.77
N LYS A 96 -16.75 -7.69 2.78
CA LYS A 96 -17.43 -8.42 3.87
C LYS A 96 -16.92 -9.85 3.87
N ILE A 97 -16.61 -10.35 5.05
CA ILE A 97 -16.28 -11.76 5.21
C ILE A 97 -17.56 -12.57 5.04
N TYR A 98 -17.49 -13.65 4.28
CA TYR A 98 -18.57 -14.63 4.11
C TYR A 98 -18.21 -15.90 4.87
N ASN A 99 -19.13 -16.39 5.70
CA ASN A 99 -18.97 -17.65 6.41
C ASN A 99 -19.67 -18.78 5.61
N PRO A 100 -18.90 -19.71 5.00
CA PRO A 100 -19.48 -20.79 4.22
C PRO A 100 -20.20 -21.84 5.07
N LYS A 101 -19.95 -21.90 6.38
CA LYS A 101 -20.57 -22.92 7.26
C LYS A 101 -22.06 -22.67 7.49
N ASP A 102 -22.46 -21.41 7.57
CA ASP A 102 -23.85 -21.01 7.84
C ASP A 102 -24.45 -20.15 6.72
N ASN A 103 -23.72 -19.94 5.61
CA ASN A 103 -24.13 -19.14 4.46
C ASN A 103 -24.50 -17.70 4.84
N THR A 104 -23.71 -17.08 5.71
CA THR A 104 -23.93 -15.70 6.17
C THR A 104 -22.81 -14.75 5.76
N TYR A 105 -23.15 -13.48 5.63
CA TYR A 105 -22.19 -12.39 5.46
C TYR A 105 -22.01 -11.65 6.77
N GLU A 106 -20.78 -11.18 6.99
CA GLU A 106 -20.46 -10.18 7.99
C GLU A 106 -21.43 -8.98 7.90
N THR A 107 -21.93 -8.54 9.06
CA THR A 107 -22.85 -7.40 9.13
C THR A 107 -22.17 -6.10 8.73
N ASP A 108 -22.95 -5.08 8.34
CA ASP A 108 -22.38 -3.76 8.03
C ASP A 108 -21.68 -3.12 9.24
N GLU A 109 -22.20 -3.33 10.44
CA GLU A 109 -21.55 -2.87 11.68
C GLU A 109 -20.20 -3.55 11.90
N SER A 110 -20.13 -4.88 11.76
CA SER A 110 -18.90 -5.64 11.98
C SER A 110 -17.80 -5.23 11.01
N ILE A 111 -18.11 -5.08 9.71
CA ILE A 111 -17.08 -4.65 8.75
C ILE A 111 -16.61 -3.22 9.01
N VAL A 112 -17.52 -2.31 9.38
CA VAL A 112 -17.13 -0.94 9.74
C VAL A 112 -16.19 -0.96 10.93
N LYS A 113 -16.53 -1.71 11.99
CA LYS A 113 -15.68 -1.87 13.18
C LYS A 113 -14.31 -2.45 12.82
N ARG A 114 -14.28 -3.63 12.19
CA ARG A 114 -13.04 -4.34 11.82
C ARG A 114 -12.11 -3.48 10.97
N VAL A 115 -12.65 -2.80 9.95
CA VAL A 115 -11.85 -1.96 9.06
C VAL A 115 -11.35 -0.70 9.80
N THR A 116 -12.21 -0.03 10.56
CA THR A 116 -11.80 1.18 11.29
C THR A 116 -10.79 0.88 12.40
N GLU A 117 -10.92 -0.24 13.12
CA GLU A 117 -9.95 -0.67 14.14
C GLU A 117 -8.58 -0.99 13.52
N ASP A 118 -8.54 -1.72 12.41
CA ASP A 118 -7.31 -2.01 11.67
C ASP A 118 -6.59 -0.72 11.22
N LEU A 119 -7.34 0.16 10.57
CA LEU A 119 -6.84 1.44 10.06
C LEU A 119 -6.30 2.30 11.20
N ASN A 120 -7.07 2.50 12.27
CA ASN A 120 -6.63 3.30 13.42
C ASN A 120 -5.43 2.69 14.14
N THR A 121 -5.37 1.36 14.26
CA THR A 121 -4.23 0.66 14.88
C THR A 121 -2.96 0.89 14.08
N SER A 122 -3.00 0.73 12.75
CA SER A 122 -1.82 0.98 11.93
C SER A 122 -1.37 2.44 11.98
N ARG A 123 -2.30 3.41 12.02
CA ARG A 123 -1.97 4.84 12.20
C ARG A 123 -1.28 5.12 13.52
N ARG A 124 -1.81 4.57 14.61
CA ARG A 124 -1.25 4.75 15.96
C ARG A 124 0.16 4.16 16.04
N LEU A 125 0.34 2.94 15.57
CA LEU A 125 1.65 2.27 15.61
C LEU A 125 2.68 3.01 14.76
N ILE A 126 2.33 3.46 13.55
CA ILE A 126 3.26 4.26 12.73
C ILE A 126 3.62 5.59 13.42
N TYR A 127 2.68 6.23 14.12
CA TYR A 127 2.98 7.40 14.94
C TYR A 127 3.94 7.07 16.10
N GLU A 128 3.77 5.94 16.77
CA GLU A 128 4.67 5.48 17.83
C GLU A 128 6.08 5.13 17.31
N TYR A 129 6.20 4.79 16.02
CA TYR A 129 7.50 4.55 15.38
C TYR A 129 8.13 5.85 14.92
N THR A 130 7.38 6.76 14.28
CA THR A 130 7.96 7.89 13.53
C THR A 130 7.73 9.27 14.15
N GLY A 131 6.88 9.36 15.17
CA GLY A 131 6.40 10.63 15.72
C GLY A 131 5.43 11.39 14.79
N THR A 132 5.03 10.82 13.66
CA THR A 132 4.06 11.43 12.73
C THR A 132 2.98 10.45 12.30
N TYR A 133 1.77 10.97 12.07
CA TYR A 133 0.69 10.14 11.56
C TYR A 133 0.87 9.90 10.06
N PRO A 134 0.69 8.67 9.56
CA PRO A 134 0.71 8.41 8.13
C PRO A 134 -0.46 9.14 7.46
N ASP A 135 -0.23 9.74 6.30
CA ASP A 135 -1.27 10.41 5.50
C ASP A 135 -1.73 9.53 4.32
N MET A 136 -1.03 8.42 4.06
CA MET A 136 -1.27 7.54 2.93
C MET A 136 -1.57 6.11 3.39
N ILE A 137 -2.47 5.46 2.65
CA ILE A 137 -2.68 4.02 2.73
C ILE A 137 -2.48 3.39 1.37
N CYS A 138 -1.63 2.36 1.31
CA CYS A 138 -1.59 1.44 0.18
C CYS A 138 -2.57 0.30 0.46
N PHE A 139 -3.54 0.09 -0.43
CA PHE A 139 -4.52 -0.96 -0.23
C PHE A 139 -3.92 -2.33 -0.57
N PRO A 140 -3.96 -3.31 0.36
CA PRO A 140 -3.49 -4.66 0.10
C PRO A 140 -4.07 -5.23 -1.19
N PHE A 141 -3.20 -5.82 -2.02
CA PHE A 141 -3.56 -6.40 -3.33
C PHE A 141 -4.22 -5.41 -4.31
N GLY A 142 -4.23 -4.11 -4.03
CA GLY A 142 -5.01 -3.11 -4.76
C GLY A 142 -6.52 -3.31 -4.67
N ASN A 143 -7.01 -4.09 -3.70
CA ASN A 143 -8.42 -4.35 -3.48
C ASN A 143 -9.03 -3.22 -2.65
N TYR A 144 -9.95 -2.45 -3.22
CA TYR A 144 -10.65 -1.39 -2.50
C TYR A 144 -12.06 -1.16 -3.07
N ASN A 145 -12.88 -0.46 -2.30
CA ASN A 145 -14.20 0.01 -2.73
C ASN A 145 -14.54 1.34 -2.04
N LYS A 146 -15.70 1.90 -2.38
CA LYS A 146 -16.18 3.17 -1.84
C LYS A 146 -16.21 3.18 -0.30
N ARG A 147 -16.69 2.10 0.34
CA ARG A 147 -16.75 2.02 1.82
C ARG A 147 -15.37 2.12 2.43
N LEU A 148 -14.41 1.31 1.95
CA LEU A 148 -13.05 1.34 2.46
C LEU A 148 -12.43 2.75 2.32
N VAL A 149 -12.57 3.38 1.15
CA VAL A 149 -12.07 4.74 0.94
C VAL A 149 -12.69 5.75 1.91
N GLU A 150 -14.01 5.70 2.13
CA GLU A 150 -14.67 6.61 3.07
C GLU A 150 -14.27 6.35 4.53
N LEU A 151 -14.09 5.09 4.94
CA LEU A 151 -13.57 4.75 6.26
C LEU A 151 -12.12 5.22 6.43
N SER A 152 -11.26 5.02 5.43
CA SER A 152 -9.88 5.52 5.45
C SER A 152 -9.82 7.04 5.59
N LYS A 153 -10.69 7.79 4.90
CA LYS A 153 -10.81 9.25 5.09
C LYS A 153 -11.18 9.61 6.52
N LYS A 154 -12.18 8.93 7.10
CA LYS A 154 -12.62 9.16 8.49
C LYS A 154 -11.53 8.85 9.51
N CYS A 155 -10.71 7.84 9.25
CA CYS A 155 -9.54 7.52 10.08
C CYS A 155 -8.40 8.55 9.92
N GLY A 156 -8.43 9.41 8.90
CA GLY A 156 -7.45 10.48 8.71
C GLY A 156 -6.49 10.30 7.54
N TYR A 157 -6.65 9.24 6.73
CA TYR A 157 -5.86 9.09 5.50
C TYR A 157 -6.33 10.06 4.41
N LYS A 158 -5.36 10.64 3.70
CA LYS A 158 -5.57 11.66 2.67
C LYS A 158 -5.37 11.10 1.25
N TYR A 159 -4.46 10.16 1.07
CA TYR A 159 -4.13 9.58 -0.23
C TYR A 159 -4.26 8.06 -0.23
N PHE A 160 -4.69 7.52 -1.38
CA PHE A 160 -5.04 6.12 -1.57
C PHE A 160 -4.18 5.53 -2.68
N ILE A 161 -3.24 4.67 -2.31
CA ILE A 161 -2.32 4.06 -3.26
C ILE A 161 -2.94 2.77 -3.78
N THR A 162 -3.00 2.65 -5.11
CA THR A 162 -3.66 1.54 -5.79
C THR A 162 -2.65 0.75 -6.63
N THR A 163 -3.10 -0.35 -7.22
CA THR A 163 -2.34 -1.10 -8.24
C THR A 163 -2.73 -0.71 -9.67
N ALA A 164 -3.61 0.29 -9.84
CA ALA A 164 -4.02 0.76 -11.16
C ALA A 164 -2.82 1.38 -11.88
N ILE A 165 -2.56 0.87 -13.08
CA ILE A 165 -1.43 1.30 -13.91
C ILE A 165 -1.74 2.68 -14.51
N GLY A 166 -0.78 3.60 -14.38
CA GLY A 166 -0.84 4.89 -15.06
C GLY A 166 0.11 5.92 -14.46
N TYR A 167 0.02 7.15 -14.98
CA TYR A 167 0.80 8.29 -14.51
C TYR A 167 -0.07 9.29 -13.76
N ASN A 168 0.52 9.95 -12.77
CA ASN A 168 -0.17 10.98 -11.99
C ASN A 168 0.10 12.36 -12.61
N LYS A 169 -0.94 13.02 -13.13
CA LYS A 169 -0.83 14.36 -13.71
C LYS A 169 -0.43 15.40 -12.66
N TYR A 170 0.47 16.30 -13.04
CA TYR A 170 0.76 17.49 -12.24
C TYR A 170 -0.53 18.29 -11.99
N ASN A 171 -0.72 18.78 -10.76
CA ASN A 171 -1.95 19.46 -10.29
C ASN A 171 -3.24 18.62 -10.34
N SER A 172 -3.15 17.29 -10.48
CA SER A 172 -4.31 16.42 -10.31
C SER A 172 -4.92 16.60 -8.92
N LYS A 173 -6.25 16.74 -8.84
CA LYS A 173 -7.00 16.72 -7.58
C LYS A 173 -7.33 15.30 -7.11
N SER A 174 -6.91 14.28 -7.86
CA SER A 174 -7.12 12.89 -7.48
C SER A 174 -6.36 12.58 -6.19
N LYS A 175 -7.06 11.99 -5.24
CA LYS A 175 -6.46 11.38 -4.04
C LYS A 175 -5.99 9.94 -4.29
N TYR A 176 -6.39 9.36 -5.43
CA TYR A 176 -5.91 8.06 -5.88
C TYR A 176 -4.59 8.23 -6.60
N VAL A 177 -3.59 7.48 -6.16
CA VAL A 177 -2.26 7.46 -6.77
C VAL A 177 -2.14 6.18 -7.61
N LEU A 178 -1.89 6.39 -8.90
CA LEU A 178 -1.60 5.33 -9.87
C LEU A 178 -0.14 4.90 -9.75
N ARG A 179 0.15 3.63 -10.03
CA ARG A 179 1.48 3.05 -9.88
C ARG A 179 1.89 2.23 -11.08
N ILE A 180 3.19 2.15 -11.32
CA ILE A 180 3.79 1.21 -12.27
C ILE A 180 4.47 0.13 -11.45
N ARG A 181 4.07 -1.12 -11.65
CA ARG A 181 4.62 -2.27 -10.90
C ARG A 181 6.02 -2.60 -11.40
N SER A 182 6.98 -2.76 -10.48
CA SER A 182 8.39 -2.99 -10.79
C SER A 182 9.04 -4.18 -10.05
N GLY A 183 8.27 -4.97 -9.29
CA GLY A 183 8.80 -6.03 -8.41
C GLY A 183 8.57 -7.47 -8.89
N ASP A 184 8.20 -7.67 -10.16
CA ASP A 184 7.95 -9.02 -10.67
C ASP A 184 9.25 -9.74 -11.03
N SER A 185 9.40 -11.00 -10.62
CA SER A 185 10.62 -11.80 -10.86
C SER A 185 11.01 -11.92 -12.34
N ASN A 186 10.05 -11.80 -13.25
CA ASN A 186 10.25 -11.88 -14.70
C ASN A 186 10.37 -10.50 -15.39
N LEU A 187 10.40 -9.40 -14.62
CA LEU A 187 10.50 -8.05 -15.15
C LEU A 187 11.96 -7.65 -15.34
N THR A 188 12.33 -7.37 -16.59
CA THR A 188 13.66 -6.83 -16.93
C THR A 188 13.67 -5.30 -16.84
N SER A 189 14.85 -4.71 -16.68
CA SER A 189 15.03 -3.25 -16.72
C SER A 189 14.50 -2.63 -18.02
N GLU A 190 14.70 -3.29 -19.16
CA GLU A 190 14.17 -2.85 -20.45
C GLU A 190 12.63 -2.83 -20.46
N LYS A 191 11.98 -3.87 -19.93
CA LYS A 191 10.52 -3.92 -19.82
C LYS A 191 9.99 -2.85 -18.87
N LEU A 192 10.65 -2.63 -17.73
CA LEU A 192 10.29 -1.57 -16.79
C LEU A 192 10.40 -0.19 -17.46
N PHE A 193 11.49 0.08 -18.17
CA PHE A 193 11.66 1.33 -18.92
C PHE A 193 10.53 1.53 -19.94
N LYS A 194 10.21 0.48 -20.72
CA LYS A 194 9.08 0.53 -21.67
C LYS A 194 7.75 0.82 -20.98
N ASN A 195 7.49 0.22 -19.81
CA ASN A 195 6.27 0.48 -19.04
C ASN A 195 6.18 1.94 -18.55
N ILE A 196 7.30 2.51 -18.07
CA ILE A 196 7.39 3.92 -17.66
C ILE A 196 7.09 4.84 -18.84
N VAL A 197 7.75 4.62 -19.97
CA VAL A 197 7.57 5.42 -21.19
C VAL A 197 6.15 5.29 -21.74
N TYR A 198 5.59 4.07 -21.76
CA TYR A 198 4.22 3.82 -22.18
C TYR A 198 3.23 4.62 -21.32
N CYS A 199 3.32 4.54 -19.99
CA CYS A 199 2.45 5.29 -19.09
C CYS A 199 2.60 6.80 -19.26
N ALA A 200 3.81 7.31 -19.51
CA ALA A 200 4.06 8.73 -19.69
C ALA A 200 3.50 9.28 -21.03
N ASN A 201 3.50 8.45 -22.07
CA ASN A 201 3.13 8.86 -23.44
C ASN A 201 1.66 8.62 -23.81
N ASP A 202 0.89 7.90 -22.99
CA ASP A 202 -0.54 7.66 -23.27
C ASP A 202 -1.39 8.93 -23.01
N ILE A 203 -1.18 9.93 -23.87
CA ILE A 203 -2.08 11.05 -24.14
C ILE A 203 -3.19 10.51 -25.05
N LYS A 204 -4.23 9.93 -24.47
CA LYS A 204 -5.61 10.04 -24.97
C LYS A 204 -6.60 10.01 -23.81
N PRO A 205 -7.47 11.03 -23.64
CA PRO A 205 -8.76 10.79 -23.01
C PRO A 205 -9.59 9.99 -24.00
N ASN A 206 -9.58 8.66 -23.90
CA ASN A 206 -10.67 7.88 -24.49
C ASN A 206 -11.90 8.09 -23.61
N SER A 207 -12.61 9.18 -23.89
CA SER A 207 -14.06 9.18 -23.82
C SER A 207 -14.56 8.04 -24.72
N THR A 208 -14.96 6.91 -24.13
CA THR A 208 -16.16 6.12 -24.46
C THR A 208 -16.16 4.79 -23.69
N ASN A 209 -17.22 4.60 -22.89
CA ASN A 209 -17.93 3.34 -22.62
C ASN A 209 -17.14 2.08 -22.24
N ASN A 210 -17.35 1.60 -21.01
CA ASN A 210 -18.37 0.57 -20.84
C ASN A 210 -18.89 0.46 -19.40
N LYS A 211 -20.21 0.57 -19.29
CA LYS A 211 -21.04 -0.03 -18.24
C LYS A 211 -20.73 -1.53 -18.14
N LYS A 212 -20.56 -2.03 -16.93
CA LYS A 212 -21.39 -3.08 -16.30
C LYS A 212 -21.03 -3.15 -14.83
#